data_AF-A0A1N7R404-F1
#
_entry.id   AF-A0A1N7R404-F1
#
_cell.length_a   1.000
_cell.length_b   1.000
_cell.length_c   1.000
_cell.angle_alpha   90.00
_cell.angle_beta   90.00
_cell.angle_gamma   90.00
#
_symmetry.space_group_name_H-M   'P 1'
#
loop_
_entity.id
_entity.type
_entity.pdbx_description
1 polymer ?
#
loop_
_entity_poly.entity_id
_entity_poly.type
_entity_poly.pdbx_seq_one_letter_code
_entity_poly.pdbx_strand_id
1 'polypeptide(L)'
;MMMVLFFPLVFLGVLAFWLAYVWKNRSVKSAPSAITTALLALVFCYALSLILISMDPWYDDNGAPEFISWQYRWAWAAWLAGWLAMLVLPVVFGLRAFVLSRASSRS
;
A
#
# COMPACT_ATOMS: atom_id res chain seq x y z
N MET A 1 -16.07 1.53 10.16
CA MET A 1 -16.41 1.49 8.72
C MET A 1 -15.61 2.48 7.87
N MET A 2 -15.41 3.75 8.30
CA MET A 2 -14.64 4.74 7.52
C MET A 2 -13.21 4.29 7.10
N MET A 3 -12.51 3.52 7.94
CA MET A 3 -11.15 3.04 7.65
C MET A 3 -11.06 2.10 6.43
N VAL A 4 -12.15 1.40 6.08
CA VAL A 4 -12.17 0.50 4.90
C VAL A 4 -11.93 1.30 3.60
N LEU A 5 -12.37 2.56 3.56
CA LEU A 5 -12.22 3.43 2.39
C LEU A 5 -10.89 4.20 2.39
N PHE A 6 -10.18 4.25 3.50
CA PHE A 6 -8.95 5.03 3.61
C PHE A 6 -7.89 4.53 2.61
N PHE A 7 -7.61 3.22 2.61
CA PHE A 7 -6.62 2.64 1.70
C PHE A 7 -7.00 2.82 0.22
N PRO A 8 -8.22 2.47 -0.24
CA PRO A 8 -8.63 2.70 -1.62
C PRO A 8 -8.51 4.16 -2.05
N LEU A 9 -8.92 5.11 -1.21
CA LEU A 9 -8.86 6.53 -1.55
C LEU A 9 -7.42 7.03 -1.68
N VAL A 10 -6.54 6.65 -0.75
CA VAL A 10 -5.12 7.01 -0.81
C VAL A 10 -4.46 6.36 -2.03
N PHE A 11 -4.72 5.07 -2.28
CA PHE A 11 -4.19 4.36 -3.44
C PHE A 11 -4.63 5.00 -4.76
N LEU A 12 -5.92 5.27 -4.92
CA LEU A 12 -6.46 5.91 -6.12
C LEU A 12 -5.92 7.33 -6.31
N GLY A 13 -5.77 8.10 -5.24
CA GLY A 13 -5.18 9.44 -5.30
C GLY A 13 -3.71 9.41 -5.76
N VAL A 14 -2.90 8.54 -5.17
CA VAL A 14 -1.48 8.37 -5.55
C VAL A 14 -1.37 7.85 -6.99
N LEU A 15 -2.21 6.89 -7.38
CA LEU A 15 -2.27 6.33 -8.73
C LEU A 15 -2.68 7.39 -9.76
N ALA A 16 -3.72 8.17 -9.49
CA ALA A 16 -4.17 9.24 -10.37
C ALA A 16 -3.08 10.30 -10.57
N PHE A 17 -2.39 10.68 -9.49
CA PHE A 17 -1.30 11.64 -9.56
C PHE A 17 -0.12 11.08 -10.36
N TRP A 18 0.25 9.81 -10.13
CA TRP A 18 1.26 9.10 -10.92
C TRP A 18 0.91 9.07 -12.41
N LEU A 19 -0.33 8.68 -12.75
CA LEU A 19 -0.82 8.63 -14.12
C LEU A 19 -0.84 10.00 -14.80
N ALA A 20 -1.17 11.07 -14.06
CA ALA A 20 -1.13 12.43 -14.59
C ALA A 20 0.28 12.84 -15.04
N TYR A 21 1.33 12.47 -14.28
CA TYR A 21 2.72 12.68 -14.72
C TYR A 21 3.08 11.86 -15.95
N VAL A 22 2.71 10.58 -15.95
CA VAL A 22 2.99 9.67 -17.07
C VAL A 22 2.32 10.16 -18.35
N TRP A 23 1.06 10.57 -18.26
CA TRP A 23 0.31 11.08 -19.41
C TRP A 23 0.91 12.40 -19.91
N LYS A 24 1.11 13.38 -19.02
CA LYS A 24 1.65 14.70 -19.39
C LYS A 24 2.97 14.61 -20.15
N ASN A 25 3.86 13.71 -19.73
CA ASN A 25 5.19 13.54 -20.33
C ASN A 25 5.29 12.36 -21.30
N ARG A 26 4.18 11.64 -21.53
CA ARG A 26 4.09 10.42 -22.36
C ARG A 26 5.14 9.36 -22.03
N SER A 27 5.54 9.24 -20.76
CA SER A 27 6.60 8.32 -20.34
C SER A 27 6.47 7.94 -18.87
N VAL A 28 6.54 6.64 -18.57
CA VAL A 28 6.51 6.11 -17.19
C VAL A 28 7.73 6.54 -16.37
N LYS A 29 8.87 6.79 -17.02
CA LYS A 29 10.11 7.23 -16.36
C LYS A 29 10.05 8.67 -15.87
N SER A 30 9.08 9.45 -16.33
CA SER A 30 8.90 10.85 -15.94
C SER A 30 8.22 11.01 -14.57
N ALA A 31 7.59 9.95 -14.05
CA ALA A 31 6.89 10.01 -12.78
C ALA A 31 7.91 10.22 -11.65
N PRO A 32 7.68 11.19 -10.73
CA PRO A 32 8.55 11.42 -9.60
C PRO A 32 8.80 10.13 -8.81
N SER A 33 10.07 9.82 -8.57
CA SER A 33 10.46 8.57 -7.91
C SER A 33 9.80 8.40 -6.54
N ALA A 34 9.56 9.49 -5.80
CA ALA A 34 8.83 9.48 -4.53
C ALA A 34 7.39 8.94 -4.67
N ILE A 35 6.67 9.33 -5.73
CA ILE A 35 5.30 8.86 -5.98
C ILE A 35 5.32 7.39 -6.37
N THR A 36 6.25 6.99 -7.25
CA THR A 36 6.43 5.59 -7.63
C THR A 36 6.75 4.72 -6.41
N THR A 37 7.64 5.19 -5.53
CA THR A 37 7.97 4.51 -4.26
C THR A 37 6.73 4.37 -3.37
N ALA A 38 5.91 5.42 -3.24
CA ALA A 38 4.67 5.37 -2.47
C ALA A 38 3.67 4.35 -3.05
N LEU A 39 3.51 4.34 -4.37
CA LEU A 39 2.61 3.41 -5.06
C LEU A 39 3.04 1.95 -4.84
N LEU A 40 4.34 1.67 -4.97
CA LEU A 40 4.90 0.34 -4.70
C LEU A 40 4.70 -0.07 -3.23
N ALA A 41 4.92 0.84 -2.28
CA ALA A 41 4.68 0.57 -0.87
C ALA A 41 3.20 0.24 -0.58
N LEU A 42 2.26 0.96 -1.20
CA LEU A 42 0.83 0.70 -1.06
C LEU A 42 0.43 -0.66 -1.67
N VAL A 43 0.93 -0.99 -2.87
CA VAL A 43 0.72 -2.31 -3.49
C VAL A 43 1.24 -3.42 -2.58
N PHE A 44 2.45 -3.25 -2.02
CA PHE A 44 3.02 -4.20 -1.08
C PHE A 44 2.14 -4.36 0.18
N CYS A 45 1.65 -3.27 0.76
CA CYS A 45 0.78 -3.32 1.94
C CYS A 45 -0.51 -4.11 1.66
N TYR A 46 -1.13 -3.89 0.51
CA TYR A 46 -2.34 -4.62 0.13
C TYR A 46 -2.06 -6.11 -0.13
N ALA A 47 -1.01 -6.42 -0.88
CA ALA A 47 -0.64 -7.81 -1.16
C ALA A 47 -0.33 -8.58 0.12
N LEU A 48 0.46 -8.00 1.02
CA LEU A 48 0.77 -8.60 2.32
C LEU A 48 -0.50 -8.81 3.16
N SER A 49 -1.38 -7.81 3.21
CA SER A 49 -2.64 -7.91 3.97
C SER A 49 -3.55 -9.00 3.42
N LEU A 50 -3.64 -9.12 2.09
CA LEU A 50 -4.44 -10.16 1.43
C LEU A 50 -3.87 -11.56 1.68
N ILE A 51 -2.55 -11.71 1.70
CA ILE A 51 -1.87 -12.95 2.06
C ILE A 51 -2.21 -13.33 3.51
N LEU A 52 -2.05 -12.40 4.46
CA LEU A 52 -2.32 -12.64 5.89
C LEU A 52 -3.76 -13.11 6.12
N ILE A 53 -4.74 -12.39 5.55
CA ILE A 53 -6.17 -12.74 5.67
C ILE A 53 -6.51 -14.05 4.95
N SER A 54 -5.69 -14.48 3.99
CA SER A 54 -5.91 -15.73 3.27
C SER A 54 -5.27 -16.94 3.94
N MET A 55 -4.27 -16.73 4.80
CA MET A 55 -3.56 -17.79 5.51
C MET A 55 -4.16 -18.09 6.88
N ASP A 56 -4.69 -17.08 7.56
CA ASP A 56 -5.19 -17.22 8.93
C ASP A 56 -6.69 -17.56 8.94
N PRO A 57 -7.10 -18.72 9.50
CA PRO A 57 -8.51 -19.00 9.73
C PRO A 57 -9.10 -18.01 10.74
N TRP A 58 -10.25 -17.46 10.38
CA TRP A 58 -11.09 -16.68 11.27
C TRP A 58 -11.86 -17.63 12.18
N TYR A 59 -11.61 -17.56 13.48
CA TYR A 59 -12.37 -18.32 14.46
C TYR A 59 -13.68 -17.60 14.74
N ASP A 60 -14.79 -18.24 14.39
CA ASP A 60 -16.12 -17.80 14.82
C ASP A 60 -16.40 -18.28 16.26
N ASP A 61 -17.45 -17.76 16.90
CA ASP A 61 -17.78 -18.06 18.31
C ASP A 61 -18.06 -19.56 18.56
N ASN A 62 -18.20 -20.35 17.49
CA ASN A 62 -18.39 -21.81 17.52
C ASN A 62 -17.07 -22.60 17.70
N GLY A 63 -15.90 -21.95 17.68
CA GLY A 63 -14.59 -22.58 17.83
C GLY A 63 -14.11 -23.38 16.61
N ALA A 64 -14.86 -23.35 15.50
CA ALA A 64 -14.45 -23.97 14.25
C ALA A 64 -13.51 -23.04 13.46
N PRO A 65 -12.45 -23.58 12.81
CA PRO A 65 -11.65 -22.80 11.89
C PRO A 65 -12.46 -22.52 10.62
N GLU A 66 -12.92 -21.29 10.48
CA GLU A 66 -13.60 -20.81 9.27
C GLU A 66 -12.71 -19.82 8.54
N PHE A 67 -12.93 -19.62 7.25
CA PHE A 67 -12.21 -18.57 6.53
C PHE A 67 -13.19 -17.51 6.07
N ILE A 68 -12.77 -16.25 6.14
CA ILE A 68 -13.49 -15.14 5.51
C ILE A 68 -13.74 -15.52 4.05
N SER A 69 -14.99 -15.47 3.62
CA SER A 69 -15.33 -15.84 2.25
C SER A 69 -14.62 -14.91 1.27
N TRP A 70 -14.20 -15.47 0.14
CA TRP A 70 -13.30 -14.79 -0.81
C TRP A 70 -13.82 -13.41 -1.25
N GLN A 71 -15.13 -13.30 -1.44
CA GLN A 71 -15.82 -12.06 -1.83
C GLN A 71 -15.72 -10.92 -0.81
N TYR A 72 -15.34 -11.19 0.44
CA TYR A 72 -15.13 -10.17 1.48
C TYR A 72 -13.65 -9.94 1.80
N ARG A 73 -12.75 -10.84 1.40
CA ARG A 73 -11.31 -10.72 1.72
C ARG A 73 -10.67 -9.45 1.19
N TRP A 74 -11.13 -8.94 0.04
CA TRP A 74 -10.61 -7.68 -0.52
C TRP A 74 -10.86 -6.49 0.40
N ALA A 75 -12.04 -6.40 1.02
CA ALA A 75 -12.41 -5.29 1.89
C ALA A 75 -11.64 -5.35 3.21
N TRP A 76 -11.49 -6.55 3.76
CA TRP A 76 -10.65 -6.79 4.94
C TRP A 76 -9.17 -6.51 4.65
N ALA A 77 -8.67 -6.92 3.47
CA ALA A 77 -7.30 -6.64 3.05
C ALA A 77 -7.06 -5.14 2.89
N ALA A 78 -8.01 -4.40 2.30
CA ALA A 78 -7.92 -2.95 2.20
C ALA A 78 -7.90 -2.28 3.57
N TRP A 79 -8.71 -2.75 4.52
CA TRP A 79 -8.72 -2.22 5.89
C TRP A 79 -7.39 -2.45 6.60
N LEU A 80 -6.85 -3.67 6.58
CA LEU A 80 -5.57 -4.01 7.19
C LEU A 80 -4.40 -3.29 6.50
N ALA A 81 -4.46 -3.16 5.17
CA ALA A 81 -3.46 -2.41 4.40
C ALA A 81 -3.45 -0.93 4.74
N GLY A 82 -4.61 -0.34 5.09
CA GLY A 82 -4.70 1.04 5.58
C GLY A 82 -3.87 1.25 6.85
N TRP A 83 -3.98 0.34 7.82
CA TRP A 83 -3.17 0.37 9.04
C TRP A 83 -1.68 0.14 8.75
N LEU A 84 -1.37 -0.84 7.91
CA LEU A 84 0.01 -1.15 7.55
C LEU A 84 0.68 0.03 6.83
N ALA A 85 -0.05 0.71 5.94
CA ALA A 85 0.45 1.87 5.19
C ALA A 85 0.81 3.05 6.12
N MET A 86 0.15 3.23 7.26
CA MET A 86 0.51 4.26 8.25
C MET A 86 1.92 4.06 8.83
N LEU A 87 2.41 2.81 8.88
CA LEU A 87 3.76 2.49 9.35
C LEU A 87 4.76 2.39 8.19
N VAL A 88 4.38 1.73 7.11
CA VAL A 88 5.27 1.45 5.99
C VAL A 88 5.64 2.73 5.22
N LEU A 89 4.69 3.65 4.97
CA LEU A 89 4.99 4.85 4.21
C LEU A 89 6.04 5.74 4.89
N PRO A 90 5.93 6.10 6.20
CA PRO A 90 6.97 6.86 6.89
C PRO A 90 8.33 6.18 6.87
N VAL A 91 8.38 4.86 7.07
CA VAL A 91 9.63 4.09 7.06
C VAL A 91 10.27 4.12 5.68
N VAL A 92 9.50 3.84 4.62
CA VAL A 92 9.99 3.84 3.24
C VAL A 92 10.48 5.23 2.83
N PHE A 93 9.74 6.29 3.16
CA PHE A 93 10.17 7.66 2.88
C PHE A 93 11.38 8.09 3.69
N GLY A 94 11.47 7.70 4.98
CA GLY A 94 12.63 7.94 5.83
C GLY A 94 13.88 7.26 5.30
N LEU A 95 13.78 5.98 4.93
CA LEU A 95 14.87 5.22 4.29
C LEU A 95 15.29 5.87 2.97
N ARG A 96 14.33 6.26 2.12
CA ARG A 96 14.62 6.96 0.86
C ARG A 96 15.37 8.26 1.11
N ALA A 97 14.91 9.09 2.05
CA ALA A 97 15.55 10.35 2.39
C ALA A 97 16.99 10.14 2.90
N PHE A 98 17.19 9.13 3.75
CA PHE A 98 18.51 8.75 4.28
C PHE A 98 19.48 8.26 3.18
N VAL A 99 18.99 7.47 2.23
CA VAL A 99 19.82 7.00 1.10
C VAL A 99 20.21 8.17 0.20
N LEU A 100 19.27 9.07 -0.09
CA LEU A 100 19.53 10.26 -0.91
C LEU A 100 20.50 11.25 -0.23
N SER A 101 20.37 11.46 1.09
CA SER A 101 21.30 12.34 1.82
C SER A 101 22.73 11.79 1.81
N ARG A 102 22.89 10.47 1.95
CA ARG A 102 24.21 9.82 1.84
C ARG A 102 24.81 9.91 0.46
N ALA A 103 24.00 9.74 -0.60
CA ALA A 103 24.45 9.88 -1.97
C ALA A 103 24.95 11.31 -2.26
N SER A 104 24.26 12.34 -1.75
CA SER A 104 24.65 13.73 -1.91
C SER A 104 25.91 14.13 -1.11
N SER A 105 26.23 13.43 -0.02
CA SER A 105 27.46 13.72 0.77
C SER A 105 28.74 13.15 0.15
N ARG A 106 28.62 12.28 -0.86
CA ARG A 106 29.74 11.58 -1.52
C ARG A 106 30.12 12.19 -2.88
N SER A 107 29.40 13.21 -3.34
CA SER A 107 29.67 13.98 -4.56
C SER A 107 30.33 15.30 -4.23
#